data_AF-A0A7K0X026-F1
#
_entry.id   AF-A0A7K0X026-F1
#
_cell.length_a   1.000
_cell.length_b   1.000
_cell.length_c   1.000
_cell.angle_alpha   90.00
_cell.angle_beta   90.00
_cell.angle_gamma   90.00
#
_symmetry.space_group_name_H-M   'P 1'
#
loop_
_entity.id
_entity.type
_entity.pdbx_description
1 polymer ?
#
loop_
_entity_poly.entity_id
_entity_poly.type
_entity_poly.pdbx_seq_one_letter_code
_entity_poly.pdbx_strand_id
1 'polypeptide(L)'
;MTKDGTTAPAQDYHAAYQAKLAEAIRALTDAARLPRPRLRRTEDGHWVEDTLASPDQTDWAEFVTLALAGAAANLGGIDAILNGRSGSWEAEGVRQLLFSTVGADEAQLWEHRTEPLEITLYVDELVADRAYEAVEQYDAAEAEINRRVDVAAADSGIDKERYLWAYDRTESGDFVPRDPQAPAWSWDAWRAGLAPGNPADLNAALEESLRTGVGLFSGRHDVTSAYIAKTPELGAKYDRLVAEHEDRVASIAKLEEQLQLQRMREWTAYGEALKARIETMAAAAPGLTVPVNVTVDVETYRMDATRREGFWNSLESRLVDAAVLDTPTPADLPGTPLERLEQQ
;
A
#
# COMPACT_ATOMS: atom_id res chain seq x y z
N MET A 1 20.80 -40.63 -2.65
CA MET A 1 21.11 -40.34 -1.24
C MET A 1 21.14 -38.83 -1.07
N THR A 2 20.01 -38.26 -0.65
CA THR A 2 19.87 -36.85 -0.29
C THR A 2 19.08 -36.80 1.02
N LYS A 3 19.82 -36.88 2.13
CA LYS A 3 19.48 -36.28 3.42
C LYS A 3 19.54 -34.76 3.27
N ASP A 4 18.88 -33.90 4.03
CA ASP A 4 17.90 -34.01 5.10
C ASP A 4 17.23 -32.63 5.08
N GLY A 5 15.94 -32.58 4.76
CA GLY A 5 15.14 -31.41 5.07
C GLY A 5 14.79 -31.50 6.54
N THR A 6 15.47 -30.74 7.40
CA THR A 6 15.13 -30.64 8.82
C THR A 6 13.86 -29.81 8.97
N THR A 7 12.71 -30.41 8.63
CA THR A 7 11.43 -29.96 9.18
C THR A 7 11.46 -30.32 10.66
N ALA A 8 11.54 -29.30 11.52
CA ALA A 8 11.36 -29.51 12.95
C ALA A 8 10.05 -30.32 13.16
N PRO A 9 10.06 -31.39 13.97
CA PRO A 9 8.85 -32.16 14.23
C PRO A 9 7.80 -31.22 14.81
N ALA A 10 6.58 -31.28 14.26
CA ALA A 10 5.45 -30.51 14.78
C ALA A 10 5.33 -30.78 16.29
N GLN A 11 5.25 -29.69 17.07
CA GLN A 11 5.12 -29.76 18.51
C GLN A 11 3.91 -30.64 18.88
N ASP A 12 4.09 -31.59 19.80
CA ASP A 12 2.98 -32.36 20.35
C ASP A 12 2.05 -31.40 21.11
N TYR A 13 0.95 -31.02 20.45
CA TYR A 13 -0.04 -30.09 20.97
C TYR A 13 -0.60 -30.56 22.32
N HIS A 14 -0.82 -31.86 22.51
CA HIS A 14 -1.39 -32.38 23.74
C HIS A 14 -0.40 -32.21 24.90
N ALA A 15 0.85 -32.58 24.70
CA ALA A 15 1.89 -32.39 25.71
C ALA A 15 2.10 -30.90 26.03
N ALA A 16 2.10 -30.03 25.02
CA ALA A 16 2.22 -28.58 25.19
C ALA A 16 1.05 -27.98 25.96
N TYR A 17 -0.18 -28.37 25.62
CA TYR A 17 -1.40 -27.95 26.32
C TYR A 17 -1.39 -28.38 27.79
N GLN A 18 -1.05 -29.64 28.08
CA GLN A 18 -0.99 -30.14 29.45
C GLN A 18 0.09 -29.41 30.28
N ALA A 19 1.25 -29.12 29.69
CA ALA A 19 2.28 -28.35 30.35
C ALA A 19 1.78 -26.94 30.73
N LYS A 20 1.11 -26.24 29.80
CA LYS A 20 0.55 -24.89 30.05
C LYS A 20 -0.59 -24.91 31.08
N LEU A 21 -1.46 -25.91 31.04
CA LEU A 21 -2.50 -26.09 32.04
C LEU A 21 -1.90 -26.33 33.43
N ALA A 22 -0.84 -27.12 33.55
CA ALA A 22 -0.15 -27.37 34.82
C ALA A 22 0.51 -26.10 35.37
N GLU A 23 1.08 -25.24 34.50
CA GLU A 23 1.61 -23.92 34.89
C GLU A 23 0.48 -23.01 35.42
N ALA A 24 -0.65 -22.93 34.72
CA ALA A 24 -1.80 -22.13 35.14
C ALA A 24 -2.37 -22.60 36.49
N ILE A 25 -2.57 -23.90 36.67
CA ILE A 25 -3.05 -24.48 37.94
C ILE A 25 -2.10 -24.12 39.09
N ARG A 26 -0.79 -24.21 38.86
CA ARG A 26 0.21 -23.87 39.88
C ARG A 26 0.13 -22.39 40.26
N ALA A 27 0.11 -21.48 39.27
CA ALA A 27 0.03 -20.05 39.51
C ALA A 27 -1.24 -19.67 40.29
N LEU A 28 -2.40 -20.23 39.90
CA LEU A 28 -3.67 -19.99 40.60
C LEU A 28 -3.67 -20.55 42.03
N THR A 29 -3.03 -21.70 42.25
CA THR A 29 -2.89 -22.31 43.58
C THR A 29 -1.96 -21.51 44.48
N ASP A 30 -0.86 -21.00 43.94
CA ASP A 30 0.09 -20.19 44.67
C ASP A 30 -0.50 -18.83 45.05
N ALA A 31 -1.29 -18.21 44.15
CA ALA A 31 -2.05 -17.00 44.45
C ALA A 31 -3.04 -17.18 45.62
N ALA A 32 -3.73 -18.33 45.68
CA ALA A 32 -4.66 -18.64 46.78
C ALA A 32 -3.96 -18.76 48.16
N ARG A 33 -2.65 -19.02 48.17
CA ARG A 33 -1.83 -19.15 49.38
C ARG A 33 -1.12 -17.85 49.76
N LEU A 34 -1.20 -16.82 48.94
CA LEU A 34 -0.57 -15.53 49.22
C LEU A 34 -1.33 -14.87 50.40
N PRO A 35 -0.66 -14.54 51.51
CA PRO A 35 -1.28 -13.80 52.59
C PRO A 35 -1.46 -12.32 52.21
N ARG A 36 -2.65 -11.76 52.45
CA ARG A 36 -2.90 -10.33 52.28
C ARG A 36 -2.69 -9.61 53.61
N PRO A 37 -1.82 -8.58 53.68
CA PRO A 37 -1.64 -7.82 54.91
C PRO A 37 -2.95 -7.19 55.39
N ARG A 38 -3.17 -7.20 56.71
CA ARG A 38 -4.25 -6.43 57.32
C ARG A 38 -3.83 -4.97 57.41
N LEU A 39 -4.78 -4.07 57.16
CA LEU A 39 -4.54 -2.64 57.30
C LEU A 39 -5.18 -2.14 58.60
N ARG A 40 -4.46 -1.31 59.34
CA ARG A 40 -5.00 -0.54 60.47
C ARG A 40 -4.94 0.94 60.16
N ARG A 41 -5.85 1.70 60.75
CA ARG A 41 -5.86 3.16 60.67
C ARG A 41 -4.96 3.75 61.75
N THR A 42 -4.07 4.66 61.38
CA THR A 42 -3.23 5.44 62.29
C THR A 42 -4.03 6.56 62.96
N GLU A 43 -3.48 7.14 64.03
CA GLU A 43 -4.10 8.28 64.74
C GLU A 43 -4.28 9.50 63.83
N ASP A 44 -3.35 9.71 62.88
CA ASP A 44 -3.43 10.76 61.86
C ASP A 44 -4.38 10.41 60.69
N GLY A 45 -5.04 9.25 60.74
CA GLY A 45 -6.06 8.83 59.77
C GLY A 45 -5.55 8.08 58.54
N HIS A 46 -4.24 7.90 58.38
CA HIS A 46 -3.63 7.11 57.29
C HIS A 46 -3.78 5.60 57.52
N TRP A 47 -3.96 4.83 56.45
CA TRP A 47 -3.94 3.37 56.49
C TRP A 47 -2.50 2.86 56.40
N VAL A 48 -2.12 1.96 57.31
CA VAL A 48 -0.82 1.31 57.32
C VAL A 48 -1.00 -0.19 57.55
N GLU A 49 -0.02 -0.97 57.12
CA GLU A 49 0.03 -2.40 57.44
C GLU A 49 0.05 -2.62 58.95
N ASP A 50 -0.83 -3.49 59.43
CA ASP A 50 -0.86 -3.95 60.80
C ASP A 50 0.07 -5.17 60.95
N THR A 51 1.34 -4.89 61.19
CA THR A 51 2.37 -5.93 61.37
C THR A 51 2.16 -6.79 62.62
N LEU A 52 1.19 -6.47 63.47
CA LEU A 52 0.86 -7.23 64.68
C LEU A 52 -0.36 -8.13 64.50
N ALA A 53 -1.13 -7.97 63.42
CA ALA A 53 -2.27 -8.82 63.11
C ALA A 53 -1.87 -9.99 62.19
N SER A 54 -2.53 -11.14 62.37
CA SER A 54 -2.44 -12.22 61.37
C SER A 54 -2.98 -11.72 60.03
N PRO A 55 -2.32 -12.05 58.90
CA PRO A 55 -2.78 -11.65 57.58
C PRO A 55 -4.13 -12.29 57.23
N ASP A 56 -4.88 -11.64 56.34
CA ASP A 56 -6.06 -12.21 55.72
C ASP A 56 -5.67 -13.13 54.55
N GLN A 57 -6.63 -13.94 54.10
CA GLN A 57 -6.49 -14.64 52.84
C GLN A 57 -6.56 -13.64 51.67
N THR A 58 -5.76 -13.85 50.62
CA THR A 58 -5.87 -13.06 49.37
C THR A 58 -7.27 -13.16 48.78
N ASP A 59 -7.74 -12.07 48.20
CA ASP A 59 -8.93 -12.09 47.35
C ASP A 59 -8.60 -12.84 46.05
N TRP A 60 -8.79 -14.16 46.10
CA TRP A 60 -8.48 -15.03 44.98
C TRP A 60 -9.39 -14.76 43.78
N ALA A 61 -10.62 -14.31 44.02
CA ALA A 61 -11.55 -13.99 42.94
C ALA A 61 -11.04 -12.78 42.15
N GLU A 62 -10.64 -11.70 42.85
CA GLU A 62 -9.99 -10.53 42.24
C GLU A 62 -8.73 -10.93 41.46
N PHE A 63 -7.88 -11.80 42.03
CA PHE A 63 -6.69 -12.26 41.32
C PHE A 63 -7.03 -12.96 39.99
N VAL A 64 -8.00 -13.88 40.00
CA VAL A 64 -8.40 -14.63 38.79
C VAL A 64 -9.01 -13.72 37.75
N THR A 65 -9.89 -12.80 38.15
CA THR A 65 -10.54 -11.88 37.22
C THR A 65 -9.54 -10.94 36.56
N LEU A 66 -8.60 -10.38 37.32
CA LEU A 66 -7.54 -9.53 36.79
C LEU A 66 -6.57 -10.29 35.88
N ALA A 67 -6.23 -11.54 36.22
CA ALA A 67 -5.38 -12.38 35.38
C ALA A 67 -6.05 -12.70 34.03
N LEU A 68 -7.34 -12.99 34.03
CA LEU A 68 -8.11 -13.20 32.80
C LEU A 68 -8.24 -11.92 31.98
N ALA A 69 -8.48 -10.77 32.64
CA ALA A 69 -8.54 -9.48 31.96
C ALA A 69 -7.21 -9.15 31.27
N GLY A 70 -6.08 -9.34 31.95
CA GLY A 70 -4.75 -9.13 31.35
C GLY A 70 -4.46 -10.07 30.19
N ALA A 71 -4.83 -11.35 30.30
CA ALA A 71 -4.69 -12.30 29.20
C ALA A 71 -5.55 -11.90 27.98
N ALA A 72 -6.81 -11.51 28.21
CA ALA A 72 -7.69 -11.01 27.14
C ALA A 72 -7.14 -9.74 26.50
N ALA A 73 -6.63 -8.80 27.31
CA ALA A 73 -6.01 -7.57 26.85
C ALA A 73 -4.78 -7.82 25.97
N ASN A 74 -3.90 -8.75 26.34
CA ASN A 74 -2.71 -9.10 25.56
C ASN A 74 -3.06 -9.76 24.21
N LEU A 75 -4.14 -10.54 24.17
CA LEU A 75 -4.61 -11.23 22.95
C LEU A 75 -5.44 -10.33 22.02
N GLY A 76 -5.73 -9.09 22.41
CA GLY A 76 -6.47 -8.13 21.58
C GLY A 76 -7.98 -8.06 21.84
N GLY A 77 -8.45 -8.52 23.01
CA GLY A 77 -9.83 -8.36 23.45
C GLY A 77 -10.53 -9.67 23.85
N ILE A 78 -11.80 -9.55 24.27
CA ILE A 78 -12.57 -10.71 24.77
C ILE A 78 -12.89 -11.67 23.63
N ASP A 79 -13.28 -11.16 22.47
CA ASP A 79 -13.58 -12.01 21.32
C ASP A 79 -12.34 -12.72 20.75
N ALA A 80 -11.18 -12.06 20.81
CA ALA A 80 -9.92 -12.64 20.35
C ALA A 80 -9.52 -13.85 21.21
N ILE A 81 -9.55 -13.71 22.54
CA ILE A 81 -9.17 -14.80 23.45
C ILE A 81 -10.18 -15.97 23.42
N LEU A 82 -11.44 -15.72 23.06
CA LEU A 82 -12.50 -16.74 22.99
C LEU A 82 -12.70 -17.36 21.59
N ASN A 83 -11.92 -16.95 20.58
CA ASN A 83 -12.14 -17.31 19.19
C ASN A 83 -12.04 -18.82 18.88
N GLY A 84 -11.35 -19.60 19.72
CA GLY A 84 -11.17 -21.05 19.51
C GLY A 84 -12.49 -21.83 19.51
N ARG A 85 -13.45 -21.46 20.38
CA ARG A 85 -14.79 -22.07 20.50
C ARG A 85 -15.79 -21.06 21.07
N SER A 86 -15.97 -19.93 20.40
CA SER A 86 -16.73 -18.78 20.90
C SER A 86 -18.18 -19.08 21.32
N GLY A 87 -18.83 -20.10 20.74
CA GLY A 87 -20.19 -20.52 21.10
C GLY A 87 -20.30 -21.56 22.23
N SER A 88 -19.21 -21.87 22.95
CA SER A 88 -19.26 -22.83 24.07
C SER A 88 -19.81 -22.17 25.34
N TRP A 89 -20.40 -22.98 26.23
CA TRP A 89 -20.90 -22.47 27.51
C TRP A 89 -19.75 -21.97 28.41
N GLU A 90 -18.56 -22.58 28.30
CA GLU A 90 -17.35 -22.10 28.98
C GLU A 90 -16.95 -20.71 28.47
N ALA A 91 -16.99 -20.49 27.15
CA ALA A 91 -16.68 -19.20 26.54
C ALA A 91 -17.66 -18.12 27.02
N GLU A 92 -18.95 -18.43 27.10
CA GLU A 92 -19.95 -17.52 27.65
C GLU A 92 -19.69 -17.22 29.15
N GLY A 93 -19.34 -18.23 29.94
CA GLY A 93 -19.00 -18.02 31.36
C GLY A 93 -17.79 -17.11 31.55
N VAL A 94 -16.73 -17.30 30.75
CA VAL A 94 -15.54 -16.44 30.77
C VAL A 94 -15.86 -15.02 30.29
N ARG A 95 -16.70 -14.88 29.26
CA ARG A 95 -17.17 -13.58 28.77
C ARG A 95 -17.90 -12.79 29.85
N GLN A 96 -18.85 -13.42 30.54
CA GLN A 96 -19.58 -12.78 31.65
C GLN A 96 -18.66 -12.38 32.80
N LEU A 97 -17.66 -13.20 33.11
CA LEU A 97 -16.67 -12.90 34.14
C LEU A 97 -15.80 -11.69 33.76
N LEU A 98 -15.35 -11.62 32.49
CA LEU A 98 -14.60 -10.48 31.97
C LEU A 98 -15.44 -9.20 31.99
N PHE A 99 -16.68 -9.22 31.48
CA PHE A 99 -17.57 -8.06 31.56
C PHE A 99 -17.88 -7.61 32.99
N SER A 100 -17.95 -8.54 33.94
CA SER A 100 -18.12 -8.20 35.36
C SER A 100 -16.89 -7.52 35.97
N THR A 101 -15.72 -7.70 35.35
CA THR A 101 -14.43 -7.18 35.83
C THR A 101 -14.11 -5.82 35.22
N VAL A 102 -14.25 -5.70 33.90
CA VAL A 102 -13.85 -4.51 33.13
C VAL A 102 -15.04 -3.70 32.59
N GLY A 103 -16.26 -4.07 32.97
CA GLY A 103 -17.47 -3.46 32.43
C GLY A 103 -17.80 -3.92 31.00
N ALA A 104 -18.87 -3.36 30.43
CA ALA A 104 -19.36 -3.71 29.09
C ALA A 104 -18.55 -3.06 27.96
N ASP A 105 -17.74 -2.03 28.27
CA ASP A 105 -16.81 -1.44 27.31
C ASP A 105 -15.48 -2.18 27.40
N GLU A 106 -15.13 -2.93 26.35
CA GLU A 106 -13.82 -3.59 26.25
C GLU A 106 -12.66 -2.60 26.40
N ALA A 107 -12.93 -1.30 26.30
CA ALA A 107 -11.96 -0.26 26.57
C ALA A 107 -11.41 -0.06 27.96
N GLN A 108 -11.81 -0.89 28.91
CA GLN A 108 -11.13 -0.92 30.20
C GLN A 108 -10.13 -2.07 30.26
N LEU A 109 -10.09 -2.98 29.27
CA LEU A 109 -9.14 -4.11 29.25
C LEU A 109 -7.69 -3.67 29.19
N TRP A 110 -7.40 -2.56 28.51
CA TRP A 110 -6.02 -2.11 28.33
C TRP A 110 -5.32 -1.67 29.61
N GLU A 111 -6.08 -1.31 30.65
CA GLU A 111 -5.51 -1.06 31.98
C GLU A 111 -4.85 -2.31 32.57
N HIS A 112 -5.24 -3.49 32.09
CA HIS A 112 -4.72 -4.79 32.53
C HIS A 112 -3.66 -5.37 31.59
N ARG A 113 -3.36 -4.70 30.47
CA ARG A 113 -2.39 -5.17 29.48
C ARG A 113 -0.98 -5.20 30.07
N THR A 114 -0.24 -6.27 29.78
CA THR A 114 1.15 -6.44 30.23
C THR A 114 2.14 -6.60 29.08
N GLU A 115 1.64 -6.90 27.88
CA GLU A 115 2.44 -6.99 26.66
C GLU A 115 2.35 -5.71 25.82
N PRO A 116 3.39 -5.34 25.06
CA PRO A 116 3.33 -4.23 24.12
C PRO A 116 2.13 -4.30 23.18
N LEU A 117 1.66 -3.13 22.77
CA LEU A 117 0.64 -3.00 21.75
C LEU A 117 1.29 -2.81 20.39
N GLU A 118 1.09 -3.76 19.49
CA GLU A 118 1.65 -3.73 18.13
C GLU A 118 0.57 -3.32 17.13
N ILE A 119 0.78 -2.21 16.42
CA ILE A 119 -0.15 -1.68 15.41
C ILE A 119 0.59 -1.60 14.08
N THR A 120 0.05 -2.22 13.04
CA THR A 120 0.52 -2.04 11.66
C THR A 120 -0.45 -1.14 10.90
N LEU A 121 0.05 -0.02 10.40
CA LEU A 121 -0.68 0.91 9.55
C LEU A 121 -0.46 0.54 8.09
N TYR A 122 -1.50 0.01 7.45
CA TYR A 122 -1.54 -0.22 6.01
C TYR A 122 -2.00 1.07 5.34
N VAL A 123 -1.04 1.90 4.92
CA VAL A 123 -1.31 3.29 4.52
C VAL A 123 -2.19 3.34 3.27
N ASP A 124 -1.95 2.47 2.30
CA ASP A 124 -2.72 2.43 1.06
C ASP A 124 -4.20 2.08 1.33
N GLU A 125 -4.45 1.14 2.24
CA GLU A 125 -5.80 0.80 2.74
C GLU A 125 -6.44 2.00 3.45
N LEU A 126 -5.69 2.65 4.35
CA LEU A 126 -6.18 3.82 5.11
C LEU A 126 -6.50 5.00 4.20
N VAL A 127 -5.70 5.25 3.16
CA VAL A 127 -5.98 6.35 2.23
C VAL A 127 -7.17 6.03 1.34
N ALA A 128 -7.27 4.81 0.80
CA ALA A 128 -8.43 4.41 0.00
C ALA A 128 -9.76 4.52 0.78
N ASP A 129 -9.72 4.23 2.08
CA ASP A 129 -10.91 4.15 2.93
C ASP A 129 -11.25 5.47 3.66
N ARG A 130 -10.24 6.26 4.06
CA ARG A 130 -10.42 7.46 4.92
C ARG A 130 -9.96 8.76 4.30
N ALA A 131 -9.14 8.72 3.25
CA ALA A 131 -8.65 9.88 2.53
C ALA A 131 -8.84 9.73 1.01
N TYR A 132 -10.01 9.22 0.61
CA TYR A 132 -10.34 8.89 -0.77
C TYR A 132 -10.13 10.05 -1.75
N GLU A 133 -10.33 11.30 -1.29
CA GLU A 133 -10.05 12.50 -2.07
C GLU A 133 -8.58 12.56 -2.56
N ALA A 134 -7.63 12.09 -1.76
CA ALA A 134 -6.22 12.02 -2.19
C ALA A 134 -6.04 11.04 -3.36
N VAL A 135 -6.76 9.92 -3.35
CA VAL A 135 -6.76 8.95 -4.46
C VAL A 135 -7.32 9.62 -5.72
N GLU A 136 -8.47 10.29 -5.62
CA GLU A 136 -9.08 11.01 -6.74
C GLU A 136 -8.16 12.10 -7.32
N GLN A 137 -7.44 12.84 -6.47
CA GLN A 137 -6.49 13.85 -6.91
C GLN A 137 -5.31 13.25 -7.70
N TYR A 138 -4.81 12.08 -7.29
CA TYR A 138 -3.73 11.38 -8.01
C TYR A 138 -4.23 10.74 -9.30
N ASP A 139 -5.42 10.13 -9.30
CA ASP A 139 -6.05 9.58 -10.50
C ASP A 139 -6.31 10.69 -11.54
N ALA A 140 -6.75 11.87 -11.10
CA ALA A 140 -6.93 13.04 -11.96
C ALA A 140 -5.61 13.54 -12.56
N ALA A 141 -4.52 13.54 -11.77
CA ALA A 141 -3.19 13.92 -12.24
C ALA A 141 -2.66 12.93 -13.29
N GLU A 142 -2.83 11.62 -13.06
CA GLU A 142 -2.46 10.57 -14.01
C GLU A 142 -3.27 10.68 -15.31
N ALA A 143 -4.59 10.87 -15.21
CA ALA A 143 -5.46 11.08 -16.38
C ALA A 143 -5.04 12.31 -17.20
N GLU A 144 -4.64 13.40 -16.53
CA GLU A 144 -4.14 14.60 -17.21
C GLU A 144 -2.80 14.39 -17.89
N ILE A 145 -1.85 13.66 -17.26
CA ILE A 145 -0.57 13.30 -17.90
C ILE A 145 -0.83 12.44 -19.14
N ASN A 146 -1.67 11.41 -19.03
CA ASN A 146 -2.04 10.55 -20.15
C ASN A 146 -2.68 11.35 -21.29
N ARG A 147 -3.60 12.27 -20.97
CA ARG A 147 -4.18 13.18 -21.96
C ARG A 147 -3.11 14.03 -22.66
N ARG A 148 -2.11 14.55 -21.93
CA ARG A 148 -1.01 15.33 -22.51
C ARG A 148 -0.14 14.48 -23.42
N VAL A 149 0.15 13.23 -23.05
CA VAL A 149 0.88 12.27 -23.90
C VAL A 149 0.11 12.00 -25.19
N ASP A 150 -1.19 11.68 -25.10
CA ASP A 150 -2.03 11.40 -26.26
C ASP A 150 -2.09 12.60 -27.23
N VAL A 151 -2.32 13.81 -26.70
CA VAL A 151 -2.32 15.04 -27.51
C VAL A 151 -0.95 15.28 -28.13
N ALA A 152 0.12 15.13 -27.35
CA ALA A 152 1.48 15.36 -27.81
C ALA A 152 1.90 14.33 -28.86
N ALA A 153 1.40 13.08 -28.82
CA ALA A 153 1.71 12.02 -29.77
C ALA A 153 0.84 12.08 -31.03
N ALA A 154 -0.43 12.50 -30.92
CA ALA A 154 -1.34 12.60 -32.06
C ALA A 154 -0.96 13.73 -33.02
N ASP A 155 -0.46 14.85 -32.50
CA ASP A 155 -0.06 16.00 -33.31
C ASP A 155 1.44 16.30 -33.19
N SER A 156 2.19 15.83 -34.18
CA SER A 156 3.59 16.21 -34.32
C SER A 156 3.81 17.67 -34.70
N GLY A 157 2.81 18.33 -35.29
CA GLY A 157 2.99 19.63 -35.93
C GLY A 157 3.94 19.59 -37.13
N ILE A 158 4.41 18.40 -37.53
CA ILE A 158 5.35 18.22 -38.64
C ILE A 158 4.55 18.01 -39.92
N ASP A 159 4.52 19.03 -40.77
CA ASP A 159 4.07 18.91 -42.14
C ASP A 159 5.05 18.05 -42.95
N LYS A 160 4.77 16.74 -43.05
CA LYS A 160 5.62 15.76 -43.74
C LYS A 160 5.85 16.13 -45.20
N GLU A 161 4.84 16.66 -45.88
CA GLU A 161 4.89 16.99 -47.31
C GLU A 161 5.78 18.20 -47.61
N ARG A 162 6.14 19.00 -46.58
CA ARG A 162 7.17 20.03 -46.69
C ARG A 162 8.58 19.45 -46.87
N TYR A 163 8.84 18.27 -46.34
CA TYR A 163 10.18 17.66 -46.30
C TYR A 163 10.33 16.43 -47.19
N LEU A 164 9.24 15.70 -47.41
CA LEU A 164 9.19 14.42 -48.09
C LEU A 164 8.27 14.50 -49.32
N TRP A 165 8.63 13.79 -50.38
CA TRP A 165 7.72 13.39 -51.44
C TRP A 165 6.88 12.22 -50.95
N ALA A 166 5.56 12.33 -51.04
CA ALA A 166 4.63 11.26 -50.70
C ALA A 166 4.18 10.51 -51.96
N TYR A 167 4.13 9.19 -51.86
CA TYR A 167 3.69 8.31 -52.93
C TYR A 167 2.59 7.39 -52.43
N ASP A 168 1.49 7.30 -53.16
CA ASP A 168 0.40 6.37 -52.86
C ASP A 168 0.60 5.04 -53.55
N ARG A 169 0.36 3.97 -52.81
CA ARG A 169 0.41 2.60 -53.30
C ARG A 169 -0.85 2.30 -54.10
N THR A 170 -0.70 1.79 -55.31
CA THR A 170 -1.80 1.34 -56.15
C THR A 170 -2.25 -0.07 -55.77
N GLU A 171 -3.38 -0.53 -56.31
CA GLU A 171 -3.83 -1.92 -56.18
C GLU A 171 -2.80 -2.91 -56.78
N SER A 172 -2.08 -2.52 -57.83
CA SER A 172 -1.00 -3.32 -58.44
C SER A 172 0.26 -3.42 -57.59
N GLY A 173 0.39 -2.57 -56.54
CA GLY A 173 1.57 -2.47 -55.70
C GLY A 173 2.67 -1.55 -56.21
N ASP A 174 2.36 -0.75 -57.23
CA ASP A 174 3.20 0.35 -57.67
C ASP A 174 2.97 1.60 -56.82
N PHE A 175 3.84 2.60 -56.95
CA PHE A 175 3.77 3.85 -56.20
C PHE A 175 3.64 5.05 -57.15
N VAL A 176 2.61 5.87 -56.93
CA VAL A 176 2.33 7.07 -57.73
C VAL A 176 2.52 8.30 -56.85
N PRO A 177 3.26 9.32 -57.30
CA PRO A 177 3.48 10.52 -56.51
C PRO A 177 2.17 11.29 -56.30
N ARG A 178 1.95 11.81 -55.09
CA ARG A 178 0.85 12.74 -54.79
C ARG A 178 1.09 14.12 -55.39
N ASP A 179 2.33 14.58 -55.34
CA ASP A 179 2.74 15.86 -55.91
C ASP A 179 3.20 15.66 -57.37
N PRO A 180 2.61 16.35 -58.35
CA PRO A 180 3.04 16.28 -59.76
C PRO A 180 4.50 16.67 -60.01
N GLN A 181 5.13 17.41 -59.08
CA GLN A 181 6.54 17.81 -59.17
C GLN A 181 7.50 16.76 -58.60
N ALA A 182 6.99 15.73 -57.92
CA ALA A 182 7.83 14.67 -57.37
C ALA A 182 8.46 13.82 -58.49
N PRO A 183 9.70 13.34 -58.31
CA PRO A 183 10.30 12.41 -59.25
C PRO A 183 9.51 11.09 -59.29
N ALA A 184 9.62 10.34 -60.40
CA ALA A 184 9.06 9.01 -60.48
C ALA A 184 9.61 8.11 -59.35
N TRP A 185 8.76 7.22 -58.82
CA TRP A 185 9.15 6.31 -57.74
C TRP A 185 10.40 5.50 -58.12
N SER A 186 11.31 5.35 -57.16
CA SER A 186 12.51 4.54 -57.31
C SER A 186 12.87 3.86 -55.98
N TRP A 187 12.99 2.53 -56.02
CA TRP A 187 13.45 1.74 -54.88
C TRP A 187 14.89 2.09 -54.48
N ASP A 188 15.76 2.46 -55.43
CA ASP A 188 17.12 2.92 -55.12
C ASP A 188 17.09 4.27 -54.39
N ALA A 189 16.22 5.19 -54.83
CA ALA A 189 16.06 6.50 -54.19
C ALA A 189 15.46 6.36 -52.78
N TRP A 190 14.47 5.48 -52.61
CA TRP A 190 13.90 5.16 -51.30
C TRP A 190 14.95 4.54 -50.36
N ARG A 191 15.70 3.52 -50.81
CA ARG A 191 16.78 2.90 -50.02
C ARG A 191 17.88 3.90 -49.64
N ALA A 192 18.24 4.80 -50.54
CA ALA A 192 19.23 5.85 -50.29
C ALA A 192 18.77 6.87 -49.23
N GLY A 193 17.45 7.00 -49.02
CA GLY A 193 16.84 7.88 -48.02
C GLY A 193 16.64 7.23 -46.65
N LEU A 194 16.98 5.94 -46.48
CA LEU A 194 16.87 5.27 -45.17
C LEU A 194 17.92 5.80 -44.19
N ALA A 195 17.54 5.87 -42.91
CA ALA A 195 18.43 6.36 -41.87
C ALA A 195 19.70 5.49 -41.78
N PRO A 196 20.92 6.09 -41.76
CA PRO A 196 22.18 5.37 -41.83
C PRO A 196 22.49 4.47 -40.63
N GLY A 197 21.69 4.55 -39.55
CA GLY A 197 21.79 3.71 -38.36
C GLY A 197 20.79 2.55 -38.28
N ASN A 198 19.89 2.40 -39.26
CA ASN A 198 18.89 1.33 -39.23
C ASN A 198 19.55 -0.05 -39.42
N PRO A 199 19.17 -1.05 -38.60
CA PRO A 199 19.57 -2.44 -38.84
C PRO A 199 19.18 -2.94 -40.23
N ALA A 200 20.03 -3.76 -40.86
CA ALA A 200 19.82 -4.22 -42.24
C ALA A 200 18.56 -5.10 -42.39
N ASP A 201 18.26 -5.90 -41.36
CA ASP A 201 17.05 -6.69 -41.25
C ASP A 201 15.78 -5.82 -41.13
N LEU A 202 15.84 -4.73 -40.37
CA LEU A 202 14.75 -3.75 -40.30
C LEU A 202 14.49 -3.11 -41.67
N ASN A 203 15.54 -2.69 -42.38
CA ASN A 203 15.41 -2.11 -43.71
C ASN A 203 14.80 -3.10 -44.72
N ALA A 204 15.23 -4.37 -44.69
CA ALA A 204 14.65 -5.42 -45.52
C ALA A 204 13.16 -5.67 -45.19
N ALA A 205 12.81 -5.67 -43.90
CA ALA A 205 11.43 -5.87 -43.47
C ALA A 205 10.52 -4.68 -43.83
N LEU A 206 11.02 -3.44 -43.77
CA LEU A 206 10.31 -2.25 -44.23
C LEU A 206 10.07 -2.29 -45.76
N GLU A 207 11.08 -2.71 -46.53
CA GLU A 207 10.93 -2.86 -47.98
C GLU A 207 9.87 -3.92 -48.32
N GLU A 208 9.91 -5.08 -47.66
CA GLU A 208 8.92 -6.15 -47.85
C GLU A 208 7.51 -5.70 -47.47
N SER A 209 7.39 -4.94 -46.37
CA SER A 209 6.13 -4.34 -45.93
C SER A 209 5.53 -3.42 -46.99
N LEU A 210 6.35 -2.55 -47.61
CA LEU A 210 5.91 -1.68 -48.70
C LEU A 210 5.53 -2.45 -49.98
N ARG A 211 6.29 -3.50 -50.32
CA ARG A 211 6.03 -4.34 -51.51
C ARG A 211 4.71 -5.09 -51.37
N THR A 212 4.51 -5.77 -50.25
CA THR A 212 3.32 -6.58 -49.98
C THR A 212 2.10 -5.75 -49.61
N GLY A 213 2.32 -4.50 -49.17
CA GLY A 213 1.28 -3.66 -48.58
C GLY A 213 0.89 -4.13 -47.16
N VAL A 214 1.61 -5.09 -46.58
CA VAL A 214 1.33 -5.64 -45.24
C VAL A 214 2.16 -4.90 -44.21
N GLY A 215 1.52 -4.27 -43.22
CA GLY A 215 2.17 -3.51 -42.17
C GLY A 215 3.11 -4.36 -41.33
N LEU A 216 4.34 -3.87 -41.18
CA LEU A 216 5.41 -4.55 -40.44
C LEU A 216 5.00 -4.95 -38.99
N PHE A 217 4.22 -4.10 -38.32
CA PHE A 217 3.78 -4.33 -36.94
C PHE A 217 2.33 -4.82 -36.81
N SER A 218 1.50 -4.59 -37.83
CA SER A 218 0.08 -4.95 -37.79
C SER A 218 -0.19 -6.32 -38.41
N GLY A 219 0.65 -6.78 -39.34
CA GLY A 219 0.40 -7.97 -40.16
C GLY A 219 -0.83 -7.83 -41.07
N ARG A 220 -1.36 -6.62 -41.27
CA ARG A 220 -2.57 -6.33 -42.06
C ARG A 220 -2.22 -5.54 -43.32
N HIS A 221 -3.09 -5.57 -44.32
CA HIS A 221 -2.93 -4.76 -45.54
C HIS A 221 -3.28 -3.28 -45.30
N ASP A 222 -2.47 -2.56 -44.55
CA ASP A 222 -2.68 -1.16 -44.16
C ASP A 222 -1.56 -0.22 -44.64
N VAL A 223 -0.57 -0.72 -45.36
CA VAL A 223 0.51 0.09 -45.92
C VAL A 223 0.09 0.66 -47.27
N THR A 224 -0.31 1.93 -47.25
CA THR A 224 -0.90 2.61 -48.41
C THR A 224 -0.02 3.69 -49.01
N SER A 225 1.08 4.05 -48.36
CA SER A 225 1.95 5.13 -48.84
C SER A 225 3.43 4.91 -48.50
N ALA A 226 4.30 5.49 -49.31
CA ALA A 226 5.74 5.56 -49.08
C ALA A 226 6.24 7.01 -49.19
N TYR A 227 7.39 7.29 -48.58
CA TYR A 227 7.96 8.63 -48.53
C TYR A 227 9.44 8.61 -48.95
N ILE A 228 9.86 9.63 -49.70
CA ILE A 228 11.27 9.87 -50.08
C ILE A 228 11.61 11.32 -49.72
N ALA A 229 12.77 11.57 -49.11
CA ALA A 229 13.20 12.92 -48.81
C ALA A 229 13.35 13.76 -50.09
N LYS A 230 12.88 15.02 -50.08
CA LYS A 230 13.01 15.91 -51.25
C LYS A 230 14.47 16.23 -51.56
N THR A 231 15.29 16.33 -50.51
CA THR A 231 16.75 16.48 -50.53
C THR A 231 17.34 15.82 -49.27
N PRO A 232 18.63 15.45 -49.26
CA PRO A 232 19.29 14.95 -48.05
C PRO A 232 19.17 15.90 -46.85
N GLU A 233 19.27 17.21 -47.08
CA GLU A 233 19.18 18.22 -46.02
C GLU A 233 17.77 18.32 -45.43
N LEU A 234 16.73 18.21 -46.27
CA LEU A 234 15.34 18.19 -45.81
C LEU A 234 14.99 16.89 -45.09
N GLY A 235 15.55 15.74 -45.52
CA GLY A 235 15.43 14.47 -44.81
C GLY A 235 16.04 14.55 -43.41
N ALA A 236 17.29 14.99 -43.30
CA ALA A 236 17.96 15.17 -42.00
C ALA A 236 17.22 16.18 -41.08
N LYS A 237 16.57 17.20 -41.66
CA LYS A 237 15.73 18.13 -40.91
C LYS A 237 14.43 17.48 -40.42
N TYR A 238 13.79 16.66 -41.25
CA TYR A 238 12.60 15.91 -40.86
C TYR A 238 12.91 14.95 -39.71
N ASP A 239 13.99 14.17 -39.83
CA ASP A 239 14.42 13.21 -38.80
C ASP A 239 14.69 13.91 -37.46
N ARG A 240 15.33 15.09 -37.49
CA ARG A 240 15.54 15.91 -36.29
C ARG A 240 14.22 16.35 -35.66
N LEU A 241 13.27 16.84 -36.45
CA LEU A 241 11.97 17.27 -35.92
C LEU A 241 11.19 16.10 -35.32
N VAL A 242 11.27 14.92 -35.93
CA VAL A 242 10.68 13.69 -35.37
C VAL A 242 11.34 13.35 -34.04
N ALA A 243 12.67 13.36 -33.96
CA ALA A 243 13.39 13.10 -32.71
C ALA A 243 13.05 14.14 -31.62
N GLU A 244 13.02 15.44 -31.95
CA GLU A 244 12.60 16.51 -31.02
C GLU A 244 11.16 16.31 -30.52
N HIS A 245 10.27 15.83 -31.39
CA HIS A 245 8.90 15.50 -31.04
C HIS A 245 8.81 14.27 -30.12
N GLU A 246 9.53 13.19 -30.42
CA GLU A 246 9.61 11.99 -29.59
C GLU A 246 10.21 12.32 -28.21
N ASP A 247 11.27 13.12 -28.16
CA ASP A 247 11.87 13.60 -26.91
C ASP A 247 10.86 14.40 -26.07
N ARG A 248 10.05 15.24 -26.71
CA ARG A 248 8.97 15.99 -26.05
C ARG A 248 7.91 15.05 -25.48
N VAL A 249 7.43 14.07 -26.23
CA VAL A 249 6.46 13.08 -25.74
C VAL A 249 7.04 12.28 -24.58
N ALA A 250 8.28 11.80 -24.72
CA ALA A 250 8.99 11.07 -23.69
C ALA A 250 9.19 11.92 -22.41
N SER A 251 9.40 13.24 -22.55
CA SER A 251 9.51 14.14 -21.39
C SER A 251 8.20 14.23 -20.60
N ILE A 252 7.05 14.19 -21.27
CA ILE A 252 5.73 14.17 -20.61
C ILE A 252 5.50 12.81 -19.95
N ALA A 253 5.82 11.71 -20.63
CA ALA A 253 5.67 10.36 -20.08
C ALA A 253 6.49 10.16 -18.79
N LYS A 254 7.66 10.80 -18.66
CA LYS A 254 8.45 10.79 -17.42
C LYS A 254 7.72 11.40 -16.22
N LEU A 255 6.73 12.27 -16.43
CA LEU A 255 5.94 12.83 -15.33
C LEU A 255 5.13 11.74 -14.62
N GLU A 256 4.74 10.67 -15.30
CA GLU A 256 4.01 9.56 -14.68
C GLU A 256 4.87 8.85 -13.63
N GLU A 257 6.11 8.48 -13.98
CA GLU A 257 7.07 7.89 -13.05
C GLU A 257 7.34 8.81 -11.86
N GLN A 258 7.51 10.11 -12.13
CA GLN A 258 7.73 11.10 -11.08
C GLN A 258 6.51 11.28 -10.17
N LEU A 259 5.30 11.25 -10.73
CA LEU A 259 4.05 11.29 -9.98
C LEU A 259 3.94 10.08 -9.06
N GLN A 260 4.27 8.88 -9.54
CA GLN A 260 4.30 7.65 -8.74
C GLN A 260 5.29 7.74 -7.57
N LEU A 261 6.50 8.26 -7.82
CA LEU A 261 7.49 8.49 -6.76
C LEU A 261 7.00 9.53 -5.74
N GLN A 262 6.36 10.61 -6.18
CA GLN A 262 5.77 11.60 -5.29
C GLN A 262 4.67 10.98 -4.42
N ARG A 263 3.81 10.16 -5.02
CA ARG A 263 2.73 9.43 -4.35
C ARG A 263 3.26 8.59 -3.19
N MET A 264 4.29 7.76 -3.46
CA MET A 264 4.94 6.95 -2.43
C MET A 264 5.54 7.79 -1.30
N ARG A 265 6.18 8.92 -1.62
CA ARG A 265 6.74 9.83 -0.61
C ARG A 265 5.65 10.44 0.28
N GLU A 266 4.56 10.92 -0.32
CA GLU A 266 3.46 11.56 0.41
C GLU A 266 2.69 10.55 1.28
N TRP A 267 2.46 9.33 0.79
CA TRP A 267 1.89 8.27 1.62
C TRP A 267 2.79 7.87 2.77
N THR A 268 4.09 7.72 2.53
CA THR A 268 5.04 7.42 3.61
C THR A 268 5.02 8.53 4.67
N ALA A 269 5.02 9.80 4.24
CA ALA A 269 4.96 10.93 5.16
C ALA A 269 3.65 10.95 5.97
N TYR A 270 2.52 10.66 5.34
CA TYR A 270 1.23 10.52 6.03
C TYR A 270 1.22 9.37 7.04
N GLY A 271 1.75 8.20 6.66
CA GLY A 271 1.89 7.04 7.55
C GLY A 271 2.76 7.33 8.78
N GLU A 272 3.90 8.00 8.59
CA GLU A 272 4.77 8.42 9.69
C GLU A 272 4.11 9.48 10.60
N ALA A 273 3.34 10.40 10.03
CA ALA A 273 2.56 11.37 10.81
C ALA A 273 1.49 10.67 11.66
N LEU A 274 0.75 9.72 11.09
CA LEU A 274 -0.22 8.90 11.82
C LEU A 274 0.45 8.11 12.94
N LYS A 275 1.60 7.48 12.66
CA LYS A 275 2.38 6.76 13.66
C LYS A 275 2.73 7.65 14.84
N ALA A 276 3.34 8.81 14.60
CA ALA A 276 3.71 9.74 15.66
C ALA A 276 2.48 10.21 16.46
N ARG A 277 1.34 10.40 15.78
CA ARG A 277 0.09 10.79 16.43
C ARG A 277 -0.46 9.68 17.32
N ILE A 278 -0.50 8.44 16.84
CA ILE A 278 -0.96 7.27 17.60
C ILE A 278 -0.08 7.08 18.84
N GLU A 279 1.23 7.13 18.70
CA GLU A 279 2.17 6.98 19.83
C GLU A 279 1.96 8.10 20.88
N THR A 280 1.73 9.33 20.44
CA THR A 280 1.41 10.46 21.32
C THR A 280 0.09 10.26 22.06
N MET A 281 -0.95 9.82 21.35
CA MET A 281 -2.27 9.56 21.93
C MET A 281 -2.24 8.39 22.91
N ALA A 282 -1.50 7.33 22.58
CA ALA A 282 -1.28 6.20 23.45
C ALA A 282 -0.53 6.59 24.73
N ALA A 283 0.52 7.40 24.63
CA ALA A 283 1.25 7.89 25.80
C ALA A 283 0.39 8.78 26.73
N ALA A 284 -0.64 9.43 26.17
CA ALA A 284 -1.60 10.24 26.93
C ALA A 284 -2.81 9.44 27.42
N ALA A 285 -2.96 8.16 27.02
CA ALA A 285 -4.11 7.35 27.36
C ALA A 285 -4.04 6.91 28.83
N PRO A 286 -5.03 7.30 29.69
CA PRO A 286 -5.05 6.86 31.08
C PRO A 286 -5.09 5.33 31.17
N GLY A 287 -4.28 4.77 32.08
CA GLY A 287 -4.24 3.34 32.34
C GLY A 287 -3.41 2.50 31.37
N LEU A 288 -3.03 3.03 30.19
CA LEU A 288 -2.14 2.33 29.27
C LEU A 288 -0.68 2.50 29.71
N THR A 289 -0.09 1.44 30.26
CA THR A 289 1.27 1.49 30.83
C THR A 289 2.32 0.75 29.98
N VAL A 290 1.88 0.00 28.98
CA VAL A 290 2.73 -0.76 28.07
C VAL A 290 3.18 0.09 26.88
N PRO A 291 4.34 -0.20 26.27
CA PRO A 291 4.75 0.44 25.02
C PRO A 291 3.74 0.19 23.90
N VAL A 292 3.51 1.21 23.07
CA VAL A 292 2.77 1.09 21.81
C VAL A 292 3.76 1.25 20.66
N ASN A 293 3.89 0.20 19.88
CA ASN A 293 4.80 0.13 18.75
C ASN A 293 3.98 0.19 17.47
N VAL A 294 4.25 1.22 16.65
CA VAL A 294 3.56 1.40 15.38
C VAL A 294 4.51 1.15 14.22
N THR A 295 4.09 0.28 13.29
CA THR A 295 4.79 -0.01 12.04
C THR A 295 4.00 0.56 10.87
N VAL A 296 4.70 1.22 9.94
CA VAL A 296 4.11 1.79 8.73
C VAL A 296 4.40 0.84 7.55
N ASP A 297 3.34 0.43 6.85
CA ASP A 297 3.42 -0.39 5.65
C ASP A 297 2.72 0.36 4.49
N VAL A 298 3.50 0.74 3.49
CA VAL A 298 3.04 1.46 2.28
C VAL A 298 3.01 0.55 1.05
N GLU A 299 3.47 -0.69 1.16
CA GLU A 299 3.61 -1.61 0.01
C GLU A 299 2.49 -2.65 -0.03
N THR A 300 1.99 -3.05 1.14
CA THR A 300 0.99 -4.10 1.24
C THR A 300 -0.42 -3.54 1.15
N TYR A 301 -1.08 -3.72 0.00
CA TYR A 301 -2.52 -3.53 -0.13
C TYR A 301 -3.27 -4.84 0.18
N ARG A 302 -4.15 -4.81 1.19
CA ARG A 302 -4.94 -5.98 1.59
C ARG A 302 -6.34 -5.90 0.97
N MET A 303 -6.51 -6.48 -0.22
CA MET A 303 -7.86 -6.75 -0.75
C MET A 303 -8.61 -7.63 0.26
N ASP A 304 -9.82 -7.23 0.64
CA ASP A 304 -10.73 -7.97 1.54
C ASP A 304 -10.38 -8.00 3.03
N ALA A 305 -9.63 -7.02 3.55
CA ALA A 305 -9.72 -6.67 4.97
C ALA A 305 -11.10 -6.05 5.28
N THR A 306 -12.16 -6.81 5.04
CA THR A 306 -13.49 -6.54 5.59
C THR A 306 -13.29 -6.25 7.07
N ARG A 307 -13.56 -4.99 7.46
CA ARG A 307 -13.50 -4.53 8.85
C ARG A 307 -14.39 -5.47 9.68
N ARG A 308 -13.79 -6.52 10.26
CA ARG A 308 -14.52 -7.44 11.13
C ARG A 308 -15.03 -6.61 12.29
N GLU A 309 -16.32 -6.71 12.59
CA GLU A 309 -17.02 -5.83 13.53
C GLU A 309 -16.33 -5.69 14.91
N GLY A 310 -15.57 -6.70 15.34
CA GLY A 310 -14.75 -6.64 16.57
C GLY A 310 -13.62 -5.60 16.56
N PHE A 311 -13.18 -5.13 15.38
CA PHE A 311 -12.15 -4.09 15.25
C PHE A 311 -12.63 -2.75 15.80
N TRP A 312 -13.91 -2.39 15.66
CA TRP A 312 -14.41 -1.04 16.01
C TRP A 312 -14.36 -0.70 17.51
N ASN A 313 -14.34 -1.71 18.38
CA ASN A 313 -14.32 -1.49 19.83
C ASN A 313 -12.93 -1.62 20.46
N SER A 314 -11.92 -2.00 19.69
CA SER A 314 -10.55 -2.19 20.20
C SER A 314 -9.82 -0.86 20.42
N LEU A 315 -8.79 -0.87 21.27
CA LEU A 315 -7.98 0.32 21.54
C LEU A 315 -7.23 0.77 20.28
N GLU A 316 -6.69 -0.20 19.55
CA GLU A 316 -5.94 -0.02 18.31
C GLU A 316 -6.78 0.77 17.32
N SER A 317 -8.02 0.34 17.08
CA SER A 317 -8.93 1.00 16.17
C SER A 317 -9.32 2.40 16.64
N ARG A 318 -9.60 2.60 17.94
CA ARG A 318 -9.89 3.94 18.48
C ARG A 318 -8.71 4.90 18.34
N LEU A 319 -7.48 4.43 18.59
CA LEU A 319 -6.27 5.22 18.41
C LEU A 319 -6.06 5.58 16.94
N VAL A 320 -6.21 4.62 16.03
CA VAL A 320 -6.09 4.84 14.59
C VAL A 320 -7.17 5.81 14.10
N ASP A 321 -8.44 5.58 14.44
CA ASP A 321 -9.56 6.42 14.03
C ASP A 321 -9.39 7.86 14.51
N ALA A 322 -9.01 8.05 15.77
CA ALA A 322 -8.80 9.38 16.30
C ALA A 322 -7.54 10.06 15.74
N ALA A 323 -6.48 9.30 15.42
CA ALA A 323 -5.30 9.83 14.74
C ALA A 323 -5.61 10.25 13.30
N VAL A 324 -6.39 9.46 12.56
CA VAL A 324 -6.86 9.78 11.20
C VAL A 324 -7.66 11.08 11.18
N LEU A 325 -8.53 11.29 12.17
CA LEU A 325 -9.34 12.52 12.26
C LEU A 325 -8.53 13.79 12.55
N ASP A 326 -7.34 13.67 13.14
CA ASP A 326 -6.51 14.82 13.56
C ASP A 326 -5.22 14.98 12.74
N THR A 327 -4.98 14.09 11.77
CA THR A 327 -3.78 14.12 10.92
C THR A 327 -4.16 14.61 9.53
N PRO A 328 -3.60 15.72 9.04
CA PRO A 328 -3.81 16.16 7.67
C PRO A 328 -3.47 15.05 6.66
N THR A 329 -4.37 14.87 5.71
CA THR A 329 -4.24 13.87 4.66
C THR A 329 -3.38 14.40 3.51
N PRO A 330 -2.90 13.54 2.60
CA PRO A 330 -2.24 14.01 1.38
C PRO A 330 -3.11 14.93 0.51
N ALA A 331 -4.44 14.86 0.63
CA ALA A 331 -5.37 15.76 -0.07
C ALA A 331 -5.34 17.20 0.48
N ASP A 332 -4.92 17.37 1.73
CA ASP A 332 -4.81 18.68 2.40
C ASP A 332 -3.51 19.42 2.04
N LEU A 333 -2.60 18.77 1.28
CA LEU A 333 -1.38 19.40 0.81
C LEU A 333 -1.70 20.53 -0.20
N PRO A 334 -0.96 21.64 -0.18
CA PRO A 334 -1.23 22.77 -1.07
C PRO A 334 -1.03 22.41 -2.55
N GLY A 335 -2.00 22.76 -3.38
CA GLY A 335 -2.02 22.48 -4.81
C GLY A 335 -2.42 21.03 -5.14
N THR A 336 -2.59 20.72 -6.42
CA THR A 336 -2.81 19.35 -6.89
C THR A 336 -1.50 18.56 -6.93
N PRO A 337 -1.53 17.21 -6.95
CA PRO A 337 -0.32 16.40 -7.10
C PRO A 337 0.52 16.80 -8.32
N LEU A 338 -0.13 17.13 -9.44
CA LEU A 338 0.55 17.56 -10.66
C LEU A 338 1.21 18.95 -10.51
N GLU A 339 0.52 19.91 -9.89
CA GLU A 339 1.10 21.24 -9.63
C GLU A 339 2.31 21.16 -8.70
N ARG A 340 2.27 20.29 -7.68
CA ARG A 340 3.41 20.06 -6.78
C ARG A 340 4.59 19.42 -7.49
N LEU A 341 4.32 18.57 -8.48
CA LEU A 341 5.35 17.94 -9.29
C LEU A 341 6.02 18.95 -10.23
N GLU A 342 5.23 19.84 -10.84
CA GLU A 342 5.72 20.87 -11.76
C GLU A 342 6.52 22.00 -11.07
N GLN A 343 6.45 22.09 -9.73
CA GLN A 343 7.17 23.09 -8.92
C GLN A 343 8.53 22.61 -8.36
N GLN A 344 8.89 21.34 -8.56
CA GLN A 344 10.15 20.74 -8.08
C GLN A 344 11.32 20.97 -9.05
#